data_AF-A0A5C6EQZ6-F1
#
_entry.id   AF-A0A5C6EQZ6-F1
#
_cell.length_a   1.000
_cell.length_b   1.000
_cell.length_c   1.000
_cell.angle_alpha   90.00
_cell.angle_beta   90.00
_cell.angle_gamma   90.00
#
_symmetry.space_group_name_H-M   'P 1'
#
loop_
_entity.id
_entity.type
_entity.pdbx_description
1 polymer ?
#
loop_
_entity_poly.entity_id
_entity_poly.type
_entity_poly.pdbx_seq_one_letter_code
_entity_poly.pdbx_strand_id
1 'polypeptide(L)'
;MTLTKQPNRRCGVIAVDRRATRRRGAAFFMLVLAVLVVITAATAALVRGEWSNRGRTRLQSRVKAMEAAVDAVAELDVDTVSLPVTADSGERITVEVDRQAERIKAHWMRGDRELDFLVRELKQTHSEDE
;
A
#
# COMPACT_ATOMS: atom_id res chain seq x y z
N MET A 1 -40.88 -92.35 -5.06
CA MET A 1 -39.65 -91.54 -5.24
C MET A 1 -39.94 -90.46 -6.27
N THR A 2 -40.20 -89.23 -5.84
CA THR A 2 -40.34 -88.06 -6.71
C THR A 2 -39.57 -86.90 -6.08
N LEU A 3 -38.64 -86.34 -6.85
CA LEU A 3 -37.63 -85.38 -6.42
C LEU A 3 -38.20 -83.95 -6.39
N THR A 4 -38.14 -83.37 -5.20
CA THR A 4 -37.94 -81.96 -4.82
C THR A 4 -37.92 -80.86 -5.90
N LYS A 5 -38.76 -79.84 -5.72
CA LYS A 5 -38.56 -78.48 -6.27
C LYS A 5 -38.71 -77.45 -5.15
N GLN A 6 -37.58 -76.91 -4.68
CA GLN A 6 -37.54 -75.86 -3.65
C GLN A 6 -37.94 -74.47 -4.21
N PRO A 7 -38.49 -73.58 -3.38
CA PRO A 7 -38.84 -72.21 -3.77
C PRO A 7 -37.66 -71.25 -3.66
N ASN A 8 -37.37 -70.54 -4.76
CA ASN A 8 -36.31 -69.54 -4.86
C ASN A 8 -36.77 -68.21 -4.21
N ARG A 9 -36.43 -68.00 -2.93
CA ARG A 9 -36.59 -66.70 -2.25
C ARG A 9 -35.51 -65.74 -2.75
N ARG A 10 -35.90 -64.79 -3.58
CA ARG A 10 -35.05 -63.65 -3.93
C ARG A 10 -34.91 -62.75 -2.70
N CYS A 11 -33.74 -62.81 -2.05
CA CYS A 11 -33.29 -61.77 -1.14
C CYS A 11 -33.16 -60.46 -1.92
N GLY A 12 -34.05 -59.51 -1.63
CA GLY A 12 -33.90 -58.12 -2.06
C GLY A 12 -32.73 -57.51 -1.30
N VAL A 13 -31.59 -57.35 -1.96
CA VAL A 13 -30.48 -56.54 -1.47
C VAL A 13 -30.93 -55.08 -1.57
N ILE A 14 -31.29 -54.47 -0.44
CA ILE A 14 -31.47 -53.03 -0.35
C ILE A 14 -30.07 -52.42 -0.49
N ALA A 15 -29.73 -51.99 -1.70
CA ALA A 15 -28.54 -51.19 -1.95
C ALA A 15 -28.75 -49.82 -1.30
N VAL A 16 -28.23 -49.65 -0.09
CA VAL A 16 -28.15 -48.34 0.56
C VAL A 16 -27.17 -47.49 -0.24
N ASP A 17 -27.71 -46.55 -1.01
CA ASP A 17 -26.97 -45.67 -1.90
C ASP A 17 -26.09 -44.69 -1.10
N ARG A 18 -24.84 -45.07 -0.85
CA ARG A 18 -23.82 -44.29 -0.12
C ARG A 18 -23.40 -42.99 -0.83
N ARG A 19 -24.00 -42.64 -1.98
CA ARG A 19 -23.63 -41.47 -2.78
C ARG A 19 -24.24 -40.15 -2.27
N ALA A 20 -25.35 -40.19 -1.53
CA ALA A 20 -26.04 -38.98 -1.09
C ALA A 20 -25.32 -38.24 0.06
N THR A 21 -24.65 -38.96 0.98
CA THR A 21 -23.94 -38.37 2.12
C THR A 21 -22.60 -37.72 1.74
N ARG A 22 -21.94 -38.19 0.67
CA ARG A 22 -20.68 -37.61 0.18
C ARG A 22 -20.82 -36.20 -0.40
N ARG A 23 -21.99 -35.87 -0.97
CA ARG A 23 -22.26 -34.54 -1.57
C ARG A 23 -22.47 -33.44 -0.53
N ARG A 24 -23.03 -33.77 0.63
CA ARG A 24 -23.24 -32.80 1.73
C ARG A 24 -21.92 -32.34 2.35
N GLY A 25 -20.95 -33.25 2.51
CA GLY A 25 -19.61 -32.91 3.00
C GLY A 25 -18.83 -32.02 2.02
N ALA A 26 -18.92 -32.29 0.73
CA ALA A 26 -18.27 -31.48 -0.30
C ALA A 26 -18.85 -30.05 -0.39
N ALA A 27 -20.18 -29.91 -0.25
CA ALA A 27 -20.83 -28.60 -0.25
C ALA A 27 -20.40 -27.74 0.95
N PHE A 28 -20.31 -28.33 2.15
CA PHE A 28 -19.82 -27.63 3.33
C PHE A 28 -18.36 -27.19 3.17
N PHE A 29 -17.51 -28.06 2.64
CA PHE A 29 -16.11 -27.75 2.40
C PHE A 29 -15.94 -26.60 1.40
N MET A 30 -16.73 -26.60 0.31
CA MET A 30 -16.75 -25.50 -0.67
C MET A 30 -17.18 -24.18 -0.04
N LEU A 31 -18.15 -24.20 0.87
CA LEU A 31 -18.61 -23.00 1.57
C LEU A 31 -17.50 -22.44 2.48
N VAL A 32 -16.84 -23.30 3.26
CA VAL A 32 -15.70 -22.90 4.11
C VAL A 32 -14.57 -22.32 3.26
N LEU A 33 -14.26 -22.95 2.13
CA LEU A 33 -13.21 -22.50 1.21
C LEU A 33 -13.56 -21.13 0.61
N ALA A 34 -14.81 -20.92 0.20
CA ALA A 34 -15.29 -19.63 -0.29
C ALA A 34 -15.13 -18.53 0.77
N VAL A 35 -15.51 -18.82 2.03
CA VAL A 35 -15.35 -17.88 3.14
C VAL A 35 -13.87 -17.56 3.40
N LEU A 36 -12.99 -18.56 3.39
CA LEU A 36 -11.54 -18.36 3.54
C LEU A 36 -10.94 -17.49 2.42
N VAL A 37 -11.39 -17.68 1.18
CA VAL A 37 -10.95 -16.86 0.05
C VAL A 37 -11.40 -15.41 0.22
N VAL A 38 -12.63 -15.18 0.68
CA VAL A 38 -13.13 -13.81 0.94
C VAL A 38 -12.33 -13.14 2.06
N ILE A 39 -12.04 -13.86 3.15
CA ILE A 39 -11.26 -13.32 4.28
C ILE A 39 -9.85 -12.96 3.82
N THR A 40 -9.17 -13.85 3.10
CA THR A 40 -7.80 -13.59 2.61
C THR A 40 -7.76 -12.44 1.61
N ALA A 41 -8.74 -12.34 0.70
CA ALA A 41 -8.86 -11.22 -0.22
C ALA A 41 -9.08 -9.89 0.50
N ALA A 42 -9.96 -9.85 1.49
CA ALA A 42 -10.21 -8.65 2.30
C ALA A 42 -8.96 -8.23 3.09
N THR A 43 -8.26 -9.19 3.69
CA THR A 43 -7.03 -8.93 4.45
C THR A 43 -5.92 -8.41 3.55
N ALA A 44 -5.76 -9.00 2.34
CA ALA A 44 -4.80 -8.53 1.35
C ALA A 44 -5.11 -7.11 0.85
N ALA A 45 -6.39 -6.76 0.70
CA ALA A 45 -6.82 -5.41 0.34
C ALA A 45 -6.51 -4.38 1.45
N LEU A 46 -6.76 -4.73 2.72
CA LEU A 46 -6.45 -3.88 3.86
C LEU A 46 -4.94 -3.63 4.00
N VAL A 47 -4.12 -4.68 3.89
CA VAL A 47 -2.66 -4.55 3.94
C VAL A 47 -2.16 -3.63 2.82
N ARG A 48 -2.63 -3.81 1.58
CA ARG A 48 -2.27 -2.89 0.48
C ARG A 48 -2.75 -1.45 0.73
N GLY A 49 -3.91 -1.28 1.34
CA GLY A 49 -4.47 0.02 1.71
C GLY A 49 -3.61 0.77 2.73
N GLU A 50 -3.15 0.10 3.79
CA GLU A 50 -2.28 0.71 4.79
C GLU A 50 -0.93 1.15 4.21
N TRP A 51 -0.35 0.34 3.32
CA TRP A 51 0.94 0.66 2.71
C TRP A 51 0.83 1.89 1.79
N SER A 52 -0.26 1.99 1.04
CA SER A 52 -0.57 3.18 0.23
C SER A 52 -0.78 4.43 1.10
N ASN A 53 -1.50 4.29 2.21
CA ASN A 53 -1.80 5.42 3.10
C ASN A 53 -0.54 5.91 3.86
N ARG A 54 0.34 5.00 4.29
CA ARG A 54 1.64 5.33 4.90
C ARG A 54 2.58 6.01 3.90
N GLY A 55 2.51 5.64 2.62
CA GLY A 55 3.27 6.31 1.56
C GLY A 55 2.83 7.76 1.36
N ARG A 56 1.51 8.00 1.26
CA ARG A 56 0.96 9.35 1.06
C ARG A 56 1.25 10.30 2.21
N THR A 57 1.10 9.84 3.45
CA THR A 57 1.39 10.67 4.64
C THR A 57 2.86 11.06 4.71
N ARG A 58 3.78 10.14 4.40
CA ARG A 58 5.22 10.44 4.33
C ARG A 58 5.57 11.43 3.22
N LEU A 59 4.93 11.30 2.05
CA LEU A 59 5.16 12.22 0.94
C LEU A 59 4.68 13.64 1.32
N GLN A 60 3.48 13.75 1.88
CA GLN A 60 2.94 15.04 2.33
C GLN A 60 3.81 15.70 3.41
N SER A 61 4.32 14.94 4.39
CA SER A 61 5.21 15.50 5.41
C SER A 61 6.53 15.97 4.83
N ARG A 62 7.08 15.25 3.82
CA ARG A 62 8.32 15.65 3.15
C ARG A 62 8.17 16.93 2.36
N VAL A 63 7.11 17.02 1.56
CA VAL A 63 6.81 18.24 0.79
C VAL A 63 6.66 19.44 1.71
N LYS A 64 5.88 19.32 2.80
CA LYS A 64 5.71 20.40 3.78
C LYS A 64 7.02 20.86 4.42
N ALA A 65 7.93 19.93 4.73
CA ALA A 65 9.23 20.27 5.28
C ALA A 65 10.16 20.94 4.24
N MET A 66 10.09 20.52 2.97
CA MET A 66 10.79 21.21 1.89
C MET A 66 10.22 22.60 1.64
N GLU A 67 8.89 22.78 1.67
CA GLU A 67 8.24 24.09 1.58
C GLU A 67 8.70 25.01 2.72
N ALA A 68 8.69 24.54 3.97
CA ALA A 68 9.17 25.33 5.11
C ALA A 68 10.66 25.68 4.98
N ALA A 69 11.49 24.78 4.44
CA ALA A 69 12.90 25.06 4.17
C ALA A 69 13.07 26.12 3.06
N VAL A 70 12.26 26.06 2.00
CA VAL A 70 12.25 27.07 0.93
C VAL A 70 11.80 28.41 1.48
N ASP A 71 10.73 28.47 2.28
CA ASP A 71 10.23 29.70 2.90
C ASP A 71 11.28 30.31 3.83
N ALA A 72 11.95 29.49 4.66
CA ALA A 72 13.03 29.95 5.52
C ALA A 72 14.23 30.50 4.74
N VAL A 73 14.61 29.86 3.63
CA VAL A 73 15.76 30.29 2.81
C VAL A 73 15.41 31.47 1.91
N ALA A 74 14.14 31.65 1.53
CA ALA A 74 13.70 32.80 0.74
C ALA A 74 13.94 34.15 1.45
N GLU A 75 13.95 34.15 2.78
CA GLU A 75 14.28 35.34 3.59
C GLU A 75 15.80 35.54 3.77
N LEU A 76 16.62 34.53 3.44
CA LEU A 76 18.06 34.56 3.60
C LEU A 76 18.76 34.87 2.27
N ASP A 77 19.73 35.78 2.31
CA ASP A 77 20.56 36.17 1.16
C ASP A 77 21.67 35.13 0.89
N VAL A 78 21.33 33.85 0.76
CA VAL A 78 22.29 32.74 0.62
C VAL A 78 21.93 31.88 -0.59
N ASP A 79 22.93 31.55 -1.41
CA ASP A 79 22.72 30.79 -2.66
C ASP A 79 22.52 29.28 -2.43
N THR A 80 23.07 28.73 -1.35
CA THR A 80 22.92 27.31 -1.02
C THR A 80 22.92 27.09 0.48
N VAL A 81 21.93 26.33 0.96
CA VAL A 81 21.77 26.00 2.38
C VAL A 81 21.49 24.51 2.52
N SER A 82 22.15 23.84 3.47
CA SER A 82 21.86 22.43 3.80
C SER A 82 21.37 22.33 5.23
N LEU A 83 20.15 21.82 5.40
CA LEU A 83 19.42 21.70 6.65
C LEU A 83 19.29 20.23 7.04
N PRO A 84 19.77 19.79 8.21
CA PRO A 84 19.54 18.43 8.67
C PRO A 84 18.06 18.24 9.04
N VAL A 85 17.44 17.15 8.55
CA VAL A 85 16.05 16.82 8.92
C VAL A 85 16.00 16.16 10.30
N THR A 86 16.97 15.29 10.58
CA THR A 86 17.15 14.64 11.88
C THR A 86 18.63 14.29 12.03
N ALA A 87 19.19 14.48 13.23
CA ALA A 87 20.62 14.27 13.47
C ALA A 87 21.09 12.84 13.14
N ASP A 88 20.22 11.83 13.30
CA ASP A 88 20.60 10.42 13.24
C ASP A 88 20.24 9.71 11.93
N SER A 89 19.41 10.31 11.08
CA SER A 89 18.88 9.64 9.88
C SER A 89 19.78 9.74 8.66
N GLY A 90 20.78 10.63 8.71
CA GLY A 90 21.57 11.03 7.54
C GLY A 90 20.74 11.74 6.47
N GLU A 91 19.52 12.18 6.79
CA GLU A 91 18.65 12.94 5.89
C GLU A 91 18.89 14.44 6.05
N ARG A 92 19.04 15.11 4.92
CA ARG A 92 19.24 16.56 4.84
C ARG A 92 18.44 17.12 3.66
N ILE A 93 17.95 18.34 3.83
CA ILE A 93 17.34 19.13 2.75
C ILE A 93 18.40 20.11 2.29
N THR A 94 18.77 20.04 1.02
CA THR A 94 19.65 21.04 0.39
C THR A 94 18.79 21.97 -0.45
N VAL A 95 18.83 23.27 -0.16
CA VAL A 95 18.12 24.30 -0.91
C VAL A 95 19.14 25.09 -1.72
N GLU A 96 18.91 25.21 -3.01
CA GLU A 96 19.70 25.98 -3.96
C GLU A 96 18.83 27.10 -4.53
N VAL A 97 19.29 28.34 -4.40
CA VAL A 97 18.61 29.53 -4.92
C VAL A 97 19.32 29.95 -6.20
N ASP A 98 18.67 29.74 -7.34
CA ASP A 98 19.13 30.24 -8.63
C ASP A 98 18.47 31.59 -8.90
N ARG A 99 19.18 32.67 -8.58
CA ARG A 99 18.71 34.05 -8.80
C ARG A 99 18.70 34.44 -10.27
N GLN A 100 19.50 33.80 -11.13
CA GLN A 100 19.50 34.09 -12.55
C GLN A 100 18.26 33.53 -13.23
N ALA A 101 17.85 32.33 -12.83
CA ALA A 101 16.66 31.67 -13.35
C ALA A 101 15.39 31.96 -12.54
N GLU A 102 15.47 32.80 -11.49
CA GLU A 102 14.40 33.09 -10.53
C GLU A 102 13.72 31.83 -9.98
N ARG A 103 14.53 30.84 -9.56
CA ARG A 103 14.03 29.53 -9.09
C ARG A 103 14.73 29.11 -7.82
N ILE A 104 13.95 28.60 -6.88
CA ILE A 104 14.46 27.90 -5.70
C ILE A 104 14.25 26.40 -5.92
N LYS A 105 15.30 25.62 -5.75
CA LYS A 105 15.26 24.16 -5.79
C LYS A 105 15.54 23.64 -4.38
N ALA A 106 14.72 22.71 -3.89
CA ALA A 106 14.97 22.00 -2.65
C ALA A 106 15.10 20.51 -2.95
N HIS A 107 16.18 19.90 -2.50
CA HIS A 107 16.52 18.50 -2.70
C HIS A 107 16.52 17.77 -1.36
N TRP A 108 15.71 16.72 -1.23
CA TRP A 108 15.74 15.84 -0.08
C TRP A 108 16.80 14.75 -0.30
N MET A 109 17.89 14.83 0.44
CA MET A 109 19.01 13.90 0.35
C MET A 109 19.00 12.93 1.52
N ARG A 110 19.44 11.69 1.28
CA ARG A 110 19.84 10.73 2.32
C ARG A 110 21.23 10.23 2.00
N GLY A 111 22.22 10.69 2.78
CA GLY A 111 23.63 10.57 2.41
C GLY A 111 23.91 11.29 1.08
N ASP A 112 24.30 10.52 0.06
CA ASP A 112 24.59 11.00 -1.30
C ASP A 112 23.46 10.71 -2.30
N ARG A 113 22.35 10.13 -1.83
CA ARG A 113 21.21 9.79 -2.70
C ARG A 113 20.11 10.82 -2.57
N GLU A 114 19.68 11.36 -3.70
CA GLU A 114 18.47 12.16 -3.80
C GLU A 114 17.23 11.26 -3.66
N LEU A 115 16.34 11.65 -2.76
CA LEU A 115 15.06 10.98 -2.51
C LEU A 115 13.90 11.70 -3.17
N ASP A 116 13.94 13.03 -3.21
CA ASP A 116 12.87 13.88 -3.72
C ASP A 116 13.39 15.28 -4.05
N PHE A 117 12.66 16.02 -4.89
CA PHE A 117 12.96 17.40 -5.21
C PHE A 117 11.71 18.26 -5.37
N LEU A 118 11.83 19.53 -5.01
CA LEU A 118 10.82 20.55 -5.16
C LEU A 118 11.43 21.75 -5.87
N VAL A 119 10.73 22.27 -6.89
CA VAL A 119 11.14 23.50 -7.57
C VAL A 119 10.03 24.52 -7.39
N ARG A 120 10.40 25.72 -6.95
CA ARG A 120 9.49 26.85 -6.80
C ARG A 120 10.04 28.04 -7.57
N GLU A 121 9.17 28.76 -8.25
CA GLU A 121 9.51 30.06 -8.82
C GLU A 121 9.67 31.09 -7.70
N LEU A 122 10.71 31.90 -7.79
CA LEU A 122 10.97 32.99 -6.86
C LEU A 122 9.90 34.05 -7.09
N LYS A 123 8.79 33.98 -6.36
CA LYS A 123 7.77 35.02 -6.41
C LYS A 123 8.39 36.29 -5.84
N GLN A 124 8.78 37.21 -6.72
CA GLN A 124 9.14 38.56 -6.31
C GLN A 124 7.90 39.14 -5.63
N THR A 125 7.92 39.20 -4.30
CA THR A 125 6.89 39.90 -3.54
C THR A 125 7.21 41.36 -3.72
N HIS A 126 6.77 41.92 -4.85
CA HIS A 126 6.81 43.35 -5.08
C HIS A 126 5.85 43.95 -4.05
N SER A 127 6.41 44.43 -2.93
CA SER A 127 5.70 45.31 -2.02
C SER A 127 5.34 46.56 -2.82
N GLU A 128 4.11 46.61 -3.32
CA GLU A 128 3.43 47.85 -3.67
C GLU A 128 3.22 48.62 -2.35
N ASP A 129 4.28 49.31 -1.92
CA ASP A 129 4.16 50.47 -1.04
C ASP A 129 3.79 51.66 -1.94
N GLU A 130 2.49 51.99 -2.00
CA GLU A 130 1.98 53.34 -2.28
C GLU A 130 0.87 53.71 -1.30
#